data_AF-A0A3R6LAZ7-F1
#
_entry.id   AF-A0A3R6LAZ7-F1
#
_cell.length_a   1.000
_cell.length_b   1.000
_cell.length_c   1.000
_cell.angle_alpha   90.00
_cell.angle_beta   90.00
_cell.angle_gamma   90.00
#
_symmetry.space_group_name_H-M   'P 1'
#
loop_
_entity.id
_entity.type
_entity.pdbx_description
1 polymer ?
#
loop_
_entity_poly.entity_id
_entity_poly.type
_entity_poly.pdbx_seq_one_letter_code
_entity_poly.pdbx_strand_id
1 'polypeptide(L)'
;MYKGMDSYCGLSCEECEYREEFHCGGCMATGGNPFYGPCELAACARRKKVNFCGECKDFCCEMLHRYSYDDEEGDDPKGARIERCRQMKDYLVQRAKAGTDPIARCGQHCTHCLQSQWCGGCRSNYACCSFGTLFPDGQCENVVCSKQRGLDGCYECFDLPACSKGYYNIQTEYIAKVSAIFIQRYGKACFEETLKKAMDDGVAYPKGFNQTGSLRAAMELMEHYRMQDDLF
;
A
#
# COMPACT_ATOMS: atom_id res chain seq x y z
N MET A 1 3.11 -9.40 20.55
CA MET A 1 3.76 -8.12 20.21
C MET A 1 4.81 -8.42 19.15
N TYR A 2 4.70 -7.84 17.96
CA TYR A 2 5.65 -8.09 16.86
C TYR A 2 7.04 -7.56 17.24
N LYS A 3 8.05 -8.43 17.22
CA LYS A 3 9.40 -8.13 17.74
C LYS A 3 10.32 -7.42 16.74
N GLY A 4 9.78 -6.95 15.61
CA GLY A 4 10.57 -6.25 14.59
C GLY A 4 11.13 -7.20 13.53
N MET A 5 11.74 -6.62 12.51
CA MET A 5 12.33 -7.35 11.38
C MET A 5 13.82 -7.54 11.64
N ASP A 6 14.25 -8.79 11.81
CA ASP A 6 15.64 -9.16 12.12
C ASP A 6 16.29 -10.06 11.06
N SER A 7 15.53 -10.44 10.02
CA SER A 7 16.02 -11.13 8.82
C SER A 7 15.38 -10.64 7.53
N TYR A 8 16.06 -10.86 6.40
CA TYR A 8 15.56 -10.48 5.07
C TYR A 8 14.48 -11.42 4.54
N CYS A 9 14.42 -12.68 4.97
CA CYS A 9 13.58 -13.70 4.35
C CYS A 9 12.30 -14.05 5.13
N GLY A 10 12.08 -13.42 6.28
CA GLY A 10 10.96 -13.72 7.16
C GLY A 10 11.25 -14.78 8.22
N LEU A 11 12.50 -15.28 8.34
CA LEU A 11 12.92 -16.02 9.53
C LEU A 11 13.09 -15.08 10.74
N SER A 12 13.13 -15.63 11.94
CA SER A 12 13.43 -14.90 13.18
C SER A 12 14.84 -15.26 13.62
N CYS A 13 15.76 -14.31 13.65
CA CYS A 13 17.06 -14.55 14.29
C CYS A 13 16.93 -14.63 15.82
N GLU A 14 15.88 -14.05 16.39
CA GLU A 14 15.57 -14.19 17.81
C GLU A 14 15.10 -15.60 18.19
N GLU A 15 14.41 -16.31 17.28
CA GLU A 15 13.91 -17.67 17.52
C GLU A 15 14.80 -18.73 16.84
N CYS A 16 15.99 -18.35 16.36
CA CYS A 16 16.91 -19.22 15.64
C CYS A 16 17.90 -19.87 16.59
N GLU A 17 17.77 -21.18 16.80
CA GLU A 17 18.64 -21.98 17.70
C GLU A 17 20.11 -21.95 17.26
N TYR A 18 20.35 -21.96 15.95
CA TYR A 18 21.70 -21.83 15.35
C TYR A 18 22.43 -20.55 15.76
N ARG A 19 21.72 -19.53 16.25
CA ARG A 19 22.35 -18.29 16.69
C ARG A 19 23.26 -18.49 17.89
N GLU A 20 22.79 -19.26 18.86
CA GLU A 20 23.57 -19.56 20.07
C GLU A 20 24.62 -20.63 19.79
N GLU A 21 24.24 -21.71 19.13
CA GLU A 21 25.11 -22.85 18.83
C GLU A 21 26.35 -22.46 18.00
N PHE A 22 26.15 -21.64 16.95
CA PHE A 22 27.22 -21.24 16.03
C PHE A 22 27.75 -19.82 16.30
N HIS A 23 27.38 -19.21 17.44
CA HIS A 23 27.73 -17.83 17.78
C HIS A 23 27.44 -16.84 16.63
N CYS A 24 26.32 -17.04 15.94
CA CYS A 24 25.95 -16.25 14.76
C CYS A 24 25.57 -14.82 15.17
N GLY A 25 26.08 -13.82 14.45
CA GLY A 25 25.74 -12.42 14.67
C GLY A 25 24.30 -12.04 14.30
N GLY A 26 23.56 -12.90 13.58
CA GLY A 26 22.21 -12.65 13.09
C GLY A 26 22.16 -12.03 11.68
N CYS A 27 21.04 -12.21 10.98
CA CYS A 27 20.92 -11.94 9.54
C CYS A 27 21.12 -10.46 9.19
N MET A 28 20.33 -9.55 9.78
CA MET A 28 20.45 -8.11 9.49
C MET A 28 21.77 -7.52 10.03
N ALA A 29 22.19 -7.93 11.23
CA ALA A 29 23.41 -7.41 11.87
C ALA A 29 24.69 -7.76 11.09
N THR A 30 24.72 -8.91 10.43
CA THR A 30 25.83 -9.34 9.58
C THR A 30 25.70 -8.90 8.12
N GLY A 31 24.64 -8.16 7.77
CA GLY A 31 24.36 -7.73 6.40
C GLY A 31 24.07 -8.90 5.45
N GLY A 32 23.55 -10.01 5.97
CA GLY A 32 23.27 -11.22 5.21
C GLY A 32 24.38 -12.25 5.20
N ASN A 33 25.24 -12.29 6.23
CA ASN A 33 26.30 -13.29 6.39
C ASN A 33 26.10 -14.07 7.69
N PRO A 34 25.05 -14.92 7.79
CA PRO A 34 24.89 -15.84 8.91
C PRO A 34 26.03 -16.86 9.01
N PHE A 35 25.96 -17.80 9.96
CA PHE A 35 27.03 -18.76 10.26
C PHE A 35 27.53 -19.57 9.05
N TYR A 36 26.66 -19.84 8.07
CA TYR A 36 27.01 -20.56 6.84
C TYR A 36 27.61 -19.67 5.73
N GLY A 37 27.81 -18.37 5.99
CA GLY A 37 28.35 -17.41 5.03
C GLY A 37 27.27 -16.62 4.28
N PRO A 38 27.59 -16.06 3.09
CA PRO A 38 26.71 -15.14 2.38
C PRO A 38 25.37 -15.76 1.96
N CYS A 39 24.26 -15.12 2.36
CA CYS A 39 22.91 -15.53 1.99
C CYS A 39 22.45 -14.84 0.69
N GLU A 40 22.00 -15.63 -0.30
CA GLU A 40 21.53 -15.10 -1.58
C GLU A 40 20.26 -14.24 -1.45
N LEU A 41 19.36 -14.56 -0.51
CA LEU A 41 18.12 -13.81 -0.29
C LEU A 41 18.44 -12.42 0.26
N ALA A 42 19.40 -12.36 1.19
CA ALA A 42 19.89 -11.10 1.74
C ALA A 42 20.61 -10.26 0.67
N ALA A 43 21.49 -10.88 -0.12
CA ALA A 43 22.14 -10.20 -1.24
C ALA A 43 21.13 -9.68 -2.27
N CYS A 44 20.09 -10.45 -2.57
CA CYS A 44 18.99 -10.07 -3.46
C CYS A 44 18.20 -8.88 -2.90
N ALA A 45 17.79 -8.93 -1.63
CA ALA A 45 17.03 -7.85 -0.97
C ALA A 45 17.83 -6.54 -0.98
N ARG A 46 19.11 -6.60 -0.61
CA ARG A 46 20.03 -5.44 -0.62
C ARG A 46 20.22 -4.87 -2.02
N ARG A 47 20.44 -5.72 -3.03
CA ARG A 47 20.55 -5.29 -4.43
C ARG A 47 19.28 -4.62 -4.93
N LYS A 48 18.11 -5.18 -4.60
CA LYS A 48 16.78 -4.61 -4.94
C LYS A 48 16.38 -3.42 -4.06
N LYS A 49 17.17 -3.10 -3.02
CA LYS A 49 16.89 -2.04 -2.04
C LYS A 49 15.52 -2.21 -1.36
N VAL A 50 15.15 -3.44 -1.05
CA VAL A 50 13.97 -3.77 -0.23
C VAL A 50 14.42 -4.18 1.16
N ASN A 51 13.63 -3.87 2.19
CA ASN A 51 14.03 -4.17 3.58
C ASN A 51 13.96 -5.68 3.86
N PHE A 52 13.05 -6.38 3.20
CA PHE A 52 12.87 -7.82 3.29
C PHE A 52 12.12 -8.35 2.06
N CYS A 53 12.07 -9.67 1.91
CA CYS A 53 11.45 -10.33 0.77
C CYS A 53 9.97 -9.99 0.60
N GLY A 54 9.22 -9.75 1.68
CA GLY A 54 7.81 -9.35 1.63
C GLY A 54 7.56 -7.95 1.04
N GLU A 55 8.59 -7.15 0.80
CA GLU A 55 8.53 -5.90 0.05
C GLU A 55 8.88 -6.04 -1.44
N CYS A 56 9.32 -7.23 -1.86
CA CYS A 56 9.68 -7.45 -3.25
C CYS A 56 8.44 -7.40 -4.14
N LYS A 57 8.51 -6.67 -5.26
CA LYS A 57 7.45 -6.65 -6.29
C LYS A 57 7.10 -8.04 -6.85
N ASP A 58 8.07 -8.95 -6.82
CA ASP A 58 7.95 -10.31 -7.34
C ASP A 58 7.61 -11.32 -6.21
N PHE A 59 7.18 -10.84 -5.04
CA PHE A 59 6.83 -11.71 -3.91
C PHE A 59 5.55 -12.52 -4.22
N CYS A 60 5.51 -13.84 -4.03
CA CYS A 60 6.56 -14.76 -3.57
C CYS A 60 7.38 -15.27 -4.76
N CYS A 61 8.67 -14.89 -4.85
CA CYS A 61 9.51 -15.30 -5.98
C CYS A 61 10.05 -16.72 -5.80
N GLU A 62 10.42 -17.35 -6.91
CA GLU A 62 10.99 -18.72 -6.95
C GLU A 62 12.15 -18.92 -5.98
N MET A 63 13.04 -17.93 -5.88
CA MET A 63 14.18 -17.96 -4.95
C MET A 63 13.75 -18.13 -3.48
N LEU A 64 12.76 -17.34 -3.04
CA LEU A 64 12.23 -17.44 -1.68
C LEU A 64 11.45 -18.74 -1.49
N HIS A 65 10.70 -19.15 -2.51
CA HIS A 65 9.94 -20.40 -2.51
C HIS A 65 10.86 -21.60 -2.31
N ARG A 66 11.96 -21.71 -3.05
CA ARG A 66 12.95 -22.77 -2.89
C ARG A 66 13.47 -22.85 -1.46
N TYR A 67 13.85 -21.71 -0.88
CA TYR A 67 14.33 -21.64 0.51
C TYR A 67 13.31 -22.10 1.54
N SER A 68 12.02 -21.98 1.24
CA SER A 68 10.93 -22.29 2.18
C SER A 68 10.36 -23.70 2.01
N TYR A 69 10.51 -24.30 0.83
CA TYR A 69 9.90 -25.59 0.45
C TYR A 69 10.91 -26.71 0.13
N ASP A 70 12.21 -26.45 0.26
CA ASP A 70 13.25 -27.48 0.17
C ASP A 70 12.93 -28.67 1.09
N ASP A 71 13.22 -29.89 0.64
CA ASP A 71 12.86 -31.11 1.38
C ASP A 71 13.80 -31.39 2.55
N GLU A 72 15.04 -30.91 2.50
CA GLU A 72 16.06 -31.16 3.52
C GLU A 72 16.27 -29.93 4.41
N GLU A 73 16.35 -28.74 3.80
CA GLU A 73 16.75 -27.48 4.46
C GLU A 73 15.62 -26.42 4.45
N GLY A 74 14.40 -26.83 4.11
CA GLY A 74 13.23 -25.97 4.02
C GLY A 74 12.66 -25.58 5.37
N ASP A 75 11.53 -24.86 5.35
CA ASP A 75 10.81 -24.57 6.58
C ASP A 75 10.05 -25.82 7.07
N ASP A 76 9.93 -25.96 8.39
CA ASP A 76 8.95 -26.84 9.03
C ASP A 76 8.02 -25.99 9.93
N PRO A 77 6.74 -25.80 9.58
CA PRO A 77 6.08 -26.28 8.37
C PRO A 77 6.54 -25.54 7.10
N LYS A 78 6.52 -26.23 5.95
CA LYS A 78 6.84 -25.64 4.65
C LYS A 78 6.03 -24.37 4.40
N GLY A 79 6.69 -23.30 3.97
CA GLY A 79 6.06 -22.00 3.76
C GLY A 79 6.14 -21.03 4.94
N ALA A 80 6.64 -21.44 6.11
CA ALA A 80 6.60 -20.61 7.33
C ALA A 80 7.22 -19.22 7.16
N ARG A 81 8.39 -19.10 6.51
CA ARG A 81 9.05 -17.79 6.31
C ARG A 81 8.29 -16.88 5.34
N ILE A 82 7.61 -17.47 4.36
CA ILE A 82 6.76 -16.73 3.41
C ILE A 82 5.54 -16.18 4.14
N GLU A 83 4.90 -17.00 4.96
CA GLU A 83 3.75 -16.56 5.75
C GLU A 83 4.14 -15.47 6.74
N ARG A 84 5.29 -15.61 7.39
CA ARG A 84 5.85 -14.56 8.24
C ARG A 84 6.12 -13.27 7.46
N CYS A 85 6.63 -13.34 6.22
CA CYS A 85 6.74 -12.16 5.37
C CYS A 85 5.39 -11.46 5.14
N ARG A 86 4.29 -12.22 4.93
CA ARG A 86 2.95 -11.64 4.76
C ARG A 86 2.49 -10.92 6.03
N GLN A 87 2.62 -11.58 7.19
CA GLN A 87 2.23 -11.03 8.48
C GLN A 87 3.03 -9.76 8.83
N MET A 88 4.33 -9.77 8.54
CA MET A 88 5.19 -8.60 8.70
C MET A 88 4.74 -7.44 7.81
N LYS A 89 4.44 -7.74 6.54
CA LYS A 89 3.97 -6.73 5.59
C LYS A 89 2.63 -6.13 6.02
N ASP A 90 1.68 -6.95 6.44
CA ASP A 90 0.39 -6.47 6.96
C ASP A 90 0.59 -5.61 8.22
N TYR A 91 1.38 -6.08 9.20
CA TYR A 91 1.68 -5.30 10.40
C TYR A 91 2.28 -3.92 10.07
N LEU A 92 3.26 -3.85 9.16
CA LEU A 92 3.86 -2.60 8.72
C LEU A 92 2.84 -1.67 8.07
N VAL A 93 1.96 -2.22 7.23
CA VAL A 93 0.89 -1.47 6.56
C VAL A 93 -0.12 -0.93 7.58
N GLN A 94 -0.61 -1.76 8.52
CA GLN A 94 -1.55 -1.32 9.55
C GLN A 94 -0.94 -0.23 10.43
N ARG A 95 0.31 -0.43 10.86
CA ARG A 95 1.03 0.57 11.65
C ARG A 95 1.24 1.88 10.88
N ALA A 96 1.51 1.80 9.58
CA ALA A 96 1.71 2.99 8.76
C ALA A 96 0.41 3.77 8.53
N LYS A 97 -0.74 3.08 8.50
CA LYS A 97 -2.07 3.73 8.42
C LYS A 97 -2.50 4.36 9.74
N ALA A 98 -2.06 3.82 10.87
CA ALA A 98 -2.47 4.30 12.18
C ALA A 98 -2.17 5.79 12.37
N GLY A 99 -3.20 6.58 12.67
CA GLY A 99 -3.10 8.03 12.84
C GLY A 99 -2.94 8.84 11.55
N THR A 100 -3.09 8.21 10.38
CA THR A 100 -3.10 8.90 9.09
C THR A 100 -4.53 9.10 8.58
N ASP A 101 -4.75 10.21 7.88
CA ASP A 101 -5.99 10.43 7.13
C ASP A 101 -6.06 9.42 5.96
N PRO A 102 -7.12 8.60 5.83
CA PRO A 102 -7.23 7.61 4.78
C PRO A 102 -7.52 8.22 3.40
N ILE A 103 -7.92 9.48 3.32
CA ILE A 103 -8.20 10.17 2.07
C ILE A 103 -6.88 10.66 1.45
N ALA A 104 -6.49 10.01 0.35
CA ALA A 104 -5.32 10.39 -0.41
C ALA A 104 -5.39 11.83 -0.92
N ARG A 105 -4.21 12.39 -1.19
CA ARG A 105 -4.06 13.72 -1.78
C ARG A 105 -4.78 13.85 -3.13
N CYS A 106 -4.90 12.76 -3.90
CA CYS A 106 -5.65 12.76 -5.16
C CYS A 106 -7.18 12.63 -4.99
N GLY A 107 -7.70 12.44 -3.77
CA GLY A 107 -9.13 12.27 -3.47
C GLY A 107 -9.58 10.82 -3.25
N GLN A 108 -8.76 9.82 -3.59
CA GLN A 108 -9.08 8.41 -3.37
C GLN A 108 -9.12 8.04 -1.88
N HIS A 109 -9.94 7.06 -1.51
CA HIS A 109 -9.90 6.47 -0.16
C HIS A 109 -8.89 5.30 -0.11
N CYS A 110 -7.72 5.50 0.49
CA CYS A 110 -6.62 4.53 0.48
C CYS A 110 -6.95 3.19 1.14
N THR A 111 -7.85 3.17 2.13
CA THR A 111 -8.24 1.92 2.81
C THR A 111 -9.03 0.99 1.89
N HIS A 112 -9.73 1.54 0.89
CA HIS A 112 -10.53 0.78 -0.07
C HIS A 112 -9.81 0.61 -1.42
N CYS A 113 -8.55 1.05 -1.52
CA CYS A 113 -7.73 0.86 -2.71
C CYS A 113 -7.36 -0.62 -2.88
N LEU A 114 -7.17 -1.06 -4.13
CA LEU A 114 -6.75 -2.43 -4.47
C LEU A 114 -5.39 -2.82 -3.88
N GLN A 115 -4.54 -1.84 -3.55
CA GLN A 115 -3.26 -2.07 -2.88
C GLN A 115 -3.31 -1.85 -1.37
N SER A 116 -4.49 -1.69 -0.75
CA SER A 116 -4.60 -1.37 0.68
C SER A 116 -3.98 -2.45 1.58
N GLN A 117 -3.93 -3.70 1.14
CA GLN A 117 -3.20 -4.78 1.83
C GLN A 117 -1.66 -4.62 1.80
N TRP A 118 -1.12 -3.84 0.85
CA TRP A 118 0.33 -3.71 0.62
C TRP A 118 0.88 -2.29 0.83
N CYS A 119 0.00 -1.30 0.95
CA CYS A 119 0.33 0.12 0.96
C CYS A 119 -0.33 0.82 2.14
N GLY A 120 0.45 1.62 2.88
CA GLY A 120 -0.05 2.45 3.98
C GLY A 120 -0.81 3.70 3.54
N GLY A 121 -0.88 3.97 2.22
CA GLY A 121 -1.45 5.19 1.65
C GLY A 121 -0.44 6.33 1.53
N CYS A 122 -0.72 7.29 0.64
CA CYS A 122 0.24 8.35 0.27
C CYS A 122 0.58 9.35 1.37
N ARG A 123 -0.16 9.31 2.49
CA ARG A 123 0.08 10.12 3.69
C ARG A 123 0.90 9.39 4.76
N SER A 124 1.13 8.10 4.59
CA SER A 124 1.92 7.29 5.53
C SER A 124 3.41 7.34 5.22
N ASN A 125 4.22 6.87 6.17
CA ASN A 125 5.64 6.60 5.98
C ASN A 125 5.92 5.26 5.26
N TYR A 126 4.88 4.57 4.81
CA TYR A 126 4.96 3.29 4.12
C TYR A 126 4.09 3.29 2.85
N ALA A 127 4.31 4.31 2.03
CA ALA A 127 3.59 4.54 0.79
C ALA A 127 4.19 3.71 -0.36
N CYS A 128 3.53 2.63 -0.75
CA CYS A 128 3.89 1.79 -1.90
C CYS A 128 2.82 1.84 -2.99
N CYS A 129 2.23 3.03 -3.23
CA CYS A 129 1.19 3.20 -4.25
C CYS A 129 1.71 2.81 -5.64
N SER A 130 0.95 2.02 -6.39
CA SER A 130 1.35 1.56 -7.73
C SER A 130 1.67 2.71 -8.68
N PHE A 131 0.94 3.82 -8.59
CA PHE A 131 1.21 5.01 -9.39
C PHE A 131 2.45 5.77 -8.89
N GLY A 132 2.63 5.89 -7.57
CA GLY A 132 3.82 6.52 -6.98
C GLY A 132 5.12 5.79 -7.34
N THR A 133 5.08 4.45 -7.45
CA THR A 133 6.25 3.65 -7.85
C THR A 133 6.69 3.83 -9.30
N LEU A 134 5.93 4.57 -10.12
CA LEU A 134 6.37 4.97 -11.46
C LEU A 134 7.38 6.13 -11.43
N PHE A 135 7.52 6.80 -10.28
CA PHE A 135 8.39 7.96 -10.11
C PHE A 135 9.65 7.58 -9.30
N PRO A 136 10.83 8.14 -9.61
CA PRO A 136 12.09 7.76 -8.96
C PRO A 136 12.12 7.94 -7.43
N ASP A 137 11.36 8.90 -6.92
CA ASP A 137 11.26 9.22 -5.49
C ASP A 137 10.04 8.56 -4.82
N GLY A 138 9.29 7.73 -5.55
CA GLY A 138 8.08 7.08 -5.07
C GLY A 138 6.87 8.02 -4.87
N GLN A 139 6.96 9.29 -5.28
CA GLN A 139 5.89 10.27 -5.10
C GLN A 139 5.28 10.68 -6.45
N CYS A 140 3.96 10.56 -6.55
CA CYS A 140 3.26 11.01 -7.74
C CYS A 140 3.07 12.53 -7.77
N GLU A 141 2.82 13.07 -8.96
CA GLU A 141 2.65 14.52 -9.16
C GLU A 141 1.54 15.13 -8.30
N ASN A 142 0.44 14.44 -8.02
CA ASN A 142 -0.61 14.97 -7.13
C ASN A 142 -0.09 15.17 -5.70
N VAL A 143 0.75 14.26 -5.20
CA VAL A 143 1.38 14.37 -3.88
C VAL A 143 2.35 15.54 -3.86
N VAL A 144 3.26 15.60 -4.85
CA VAL A 144 4.28 16.65 -4.94
C VAL A 144 3.64 18.03 -5.09
N CYS A 145 2.71 18.18 -6.03
CA CYS A 145 2.05 19.46 -6.33
C CYS A 145 1.22 19.97 -5.14
N SER A 146 0.45 19.11 -4.47
CA SER A 146 -0.33 19.53 -3.30
C SER A 146 0.58 19.97 -2.14
N LYS A 147 1.65 19.22 -1.84
CA LYS A 147 2.62 19.61 -0.81
C LYS A 147 3.30 20.94 -1.12
N GLN A 148 3.78 21.14 -2.34
CA GLN A 148 4.45 22.38 -2.76
C GLN A 148 3.53 23.61 -2.66
N ARG A 149 2.22 23.42 -2.84
CA ARG A 149 1.21 24.48 -2.72
C ARG A 149 0.65 24.64 -1.31
N GLY A 150 1.14 23.86 -0.33
CA GLY A 150 0.61 23.89 1.04
C GLY A 150 -0.82 23.37 1.16
N LEU A 151 -1.30 22.59 0.20
CA LEU A 151 -2.63 22.01 0.20
C LEU A 151 -2.63 20.66 0.92
N ASP A 152 -3.68 20.40 1.68
CA ASP A 152 -3.92 19.10 2.28
C ASP A 152 -4.16 18.03 1.20
N GLY A 153 -4.91 18.38 0.15
CA GLY A 153 -5.11 17.53 -1.03
C GLY A 153 -5.58 18.33 -2.25
N CYS A 154 -5.70 17.66 -3.39
CA CYS A 154 -6.14 18.27 -4.64
C CYS A 154 -7.55 18.89 -4.54
N TYR A 155 -8.39 18.44 -3.61
CA TYR A 155 -9.72 19.01 -3.30
C TYR A 155 -9.68 20.44 -2.77
N GLU A 156 -8.54 20.92 -2.27
CA GLU A 156 -8.38 22.34 -1.88
C GLU A 156 -7.90 23.22 -3.04
N CYS A 157 -7.59 22.64 -4.20
CA CYS A 157 -7.10 23.38 -5.36
C CYS A 157 -8.27 24.05 -6.10
N PHE A 158 -8.22 25.37 -6.25
CA PHE A 158 -9.16 26.14 -7.07
C PHE A 158 -9.27 25.61 -8.50
N ASP A 159 -8.14 25.24 -9.12
CA ASP A 159 -8.08 24.78 -10.51
C ASP A 159 -8.56 23.32 -10.73
N LEU A 160 -8.98 22.62 -9.67
CA LEU A 160 -9.30 21.19 -9.72
C LEU A 160 -10.26 20.78 -10.85
N PRO A 161 -11.36 21.50 -11.14
CA PRO A 161 -12.29 21.09 -12.20
C PRO A 161 -11.61 20.92 -13.57
N ALA A 162 -10.70 21.83 -13.92
CA ALA A 162 -9.96 21.81 -15.19
C ALA A 162 -8.65 21.00 -15.13
N CYS A 163 -8.17 20.64 -13.93
CA CYS A 163 -6.87 19.99 -13.74
C CYS A 163 -6.82 18.58 -14.33
N SER A 164 -5.76 18.27 -15.07
CA SER A 164 -5.43 16.92 -15.58
C SER A 164 -4.09 16.39 -15.06
N LYS A 165 -3.49 17.04 -14.04
CA LYS A 165 -2.16 16.69 -13.54
C LYS A 165 -2.13 15.32 -12.85
N GLY A 166 -1.06 14.55 -13.08
CA GLY A 166 -0.80 13.29 -12.40
C GLY A 166 -1.85 12.22 -12.70
N TYR A 167 -2.38 11.61 -11.64
CA TYR A 167 -3.36 10.51 -11.73
C TYR A 167 -4.63 10.91 -12.50
N TYR A 168 -4.95 12.21 -12.57
CA TYR A 168 -6.11 12.73 -13.30
C TYR A 168 -5.96 12.67 -14.83
N ASN A 169 -4.76 12.40 -15.35
CA ASN A 169 -4.54 12.23 -16.78
C ASN A 169 -4.96 10.84 -17.29
N ILE A 170 -5.19 9.88 -16.38
CA ILE A 170 -5.52 8.51 -16.75
C ILE A 170 -7.00 8.44 -17.14
N GLN A 171 -7.25 8.27 -18.44
CA GLN A 171 -8.59 8.35 -19.04
C GLN A 171 -9.54 7.24 -18.60
N THR A 172 -9.09 6.21 -17.89
CA THR A 172 -9.95 5.11 -17.40
C THR A 172 -10.16 5.15 -15.88
N GLU A 173 -9.50 6.07 -15.18
CA GLU A 173 -9.42 6.10 -13.71
C GLU A 173 -10.06 7.39 -13.15
N TYR A 174 -11.34 7.57 -13.44
CA TYR A 174 -12.09 8.79 -13.13
C TYR A 174 -12.28 9.04 -11.64
N ILE A 175 -12.42 7.96 -10.84
CA ILE A 175 -12.90 8.07 -9.45
C ILE A 175 -11.98 8.90 -8.55
N ALA A 176 -10.69 9.04 -8.87
CA ALA A 176 -9.81 9.92 -8.11
C ALA A 176 -10.24 11.39 -8.26
N LYS A 177 -10.42 11.84 -9.50
CA LYS A 177 -10.81 13.22 -9.80
C LYS A 177 -12.24 13.49 -9.33
N VAL A 178 -13.14 12.53 -9.53
CA VAL A 178 -14.53 12.61 -9.05
C VAL A 178 -14.55 12.76 -7.53
N SER A 179 -13.84 11.90 -6.79
CA SER A 179 -13.78 11.99 -5.33
C SER A 179 -13.20 13.32 -4.87
N ALA A 180 -12.15 13.84 -5.51
CA ALA A 180 -11.61 15.15 -5.18
C ALA A 180 -12.59 16.29 -5.42
N ILE A 181 -13.33 16.29 -6.55
CA ILE A 181 -14.35 17.31 -6.82
C ILE A 181 -15.51 17.18 -5.82
N PHE A 182 -15.89 15.96 -5.46
CA PHE A 182 -16.94 15.70 -4.48
C PHE A 182 -16.53 16.22 -3.09
N ILE A 183 -15.31 15.92 -2.64
CA ILE A 183 -14.77 16.43 -1.36
C ILE A 183 -14.67 17.96 -1.39
N GLN A 184 -14.30 18.57 -2.52
CA GLN A 184 -14.26 20.03 -2.65
C GLN A 184 -15.64 20.67 -2.46
N ARG A 185 -16.71 19.99 -2.88
CA ARG A 185 -18.09 20.49 -2.76
C ARG A 185 -18.72 20.20 -1.39
N TYR A 186 -18.51 19.00 -0.86
CA TYR A 186 -19.30 18.46 0.25
C TYR A 186 -18.47 18.08 1.47
N GLY A 187 -17.15 18.15 1.39
CA GLY A 187 -16.23 17.78 2.46
C GLY A 187 -15.95 16.28 2.57
N LYS A 188 -14.94 15.95 3.39
CA LYS A 188 -14.45 14.58 3.57
C LYS A 188 -15.45 13.65 4.27
N ALA A 189 -16.11 14.15 5.32
CA ALA A 189 -17.07 13.35 6.08
C ALA A 189 -18.24 12.87 5.20
N CYS A 190 -18.79 13.76 4.37
CA CYS A 190 -19.84 13.42 3.42
C CYS A 190 -19.34 12.40 2.38
N PHE A 191 -18.10 12.53 1.91
CA PHE A 191 -17.49 11.57 1.00
C PHE A 191 -17.37 10.17 1.61
N GLU A 192 -16.88 10.05 2.85
CA GLU A 192 -16.76 8.75 3.54
C GLU A 192 -18.13 8.09 3.74
N GLU A 193 -19.13 8.87 4.16
CA GLU A 193 -20.49 8.39 4.32
C GLU A 193 -21.10 7.92 2.99
N THR A 194 -20.93 8.71 1.92
CA THR A 194 -21.40 8.38 0.57
C THR A 194 -20.75 7.10 0.06
N LEU A 195 -19.43 6.93 0.26
CA LEU A 195 -18.73 5.71 -0.12
C LEU A 195 -19.23 4.51 0.68
N LYS A 196 -19.48 4.69 1.98
CA LYS A 196 -20.03 3.63 2.83
C LYS A 196 -21.38 3.15 2.29
N LYS A 197 -22.32 4.06 2.00
CA LYS A 197 -23.64 3.72 1.43
C LYS A 197 -23.50 2.97 0.10
N ALA A 198 -22.67 3.48 -0.80
CA ALA A 198 -22.42 2.83 -2.09
C ALA A 198 -21.87 1.40 -1.93
N MET A 199 -20.92 1.21 -1.02
CA MET A 199 -20.34 -0.09 -0.75
C MET A 199 -21.32 -1.06 -0.06
N ASP A 200 -22.16 -0.57 0.86
CA ASP A 200 -23.21 -1.35 1.50
C ASP A 200 -24.25 -1.85 0.47
N ASP A 201 -24.50 -1.05 -0.59
CA ASP A 201 -25.33 -1.42 -1.75
C ASP A 201 -24.58 -2.26 -2.81
N GLY A 202 -23.34 -2.68 -2.53
CA GLY A 202 -22.57 -3.60 -3.38
C GLY A 202 -21.70 -2.94 -4.45
N VAL A 203 -21.56 -1.62 -4.47
CA VAL A 203 -20.64 -0.93 -5.38
C VAL A 203 -19.19 -1.19 -4.96
N ALA A 204 -18.44 -1.89 -5.82
CA ALA A 204 -17.04 -2.22 -5.57
C ALA A 204 -16.13 -0.98 -5.72
N TYR A 205 -15.85 -0.24 -4.67
CA TYR A 205 -14.87 0.86 -4.73
C TYR A 205 -13.43 0.34 -4.92
N PRO A 206 -12.57 0.99 -5.73
CA PRO A 206 -12.85 2.11 -6.64
C PRO A 206 -13.42 1.68 -8.01
N LYS A 207 -13.36 0.38 -8.34
CA LYS A 207 -13.63 -0.15 -9.70
C LYS A 207 -15.03 0.16 -10.22
N GLY A 208 -16.06 0.01 -9.41
CA GLY A 208 -17.47 0.23 -9.77
C GLY A 208 -17.71 1.65 -10.26
N PHE A 209 -17.07 2.64 -9.63
CA PHE A 209 -17.16 4.02 -10.09
C PHE A 209 -16.41 4.25 -11.41
N ASN A 210 -15.23 3.66 -11.59
CA ASN A 210 -14.51 3.75 -12.87
C ASN A 210 -15.30 3.08 -14.01
N GLN A 211 -16.03 2.00 -13.72
CA GLN A 211 -16.86 1.26 -14.69
C GLN A 211 -18.07 2.04 -15.22
N THR A 212 -18.44 3.16 -14.59
CA THR A 212 -19.46 4.08 -15.13
C THR A 212 -19.04 4.74 -16.46
N GLY A 213 -17.75 4.67 -16.81
CA GLY A 213 -17.25 5.03 -18.14
C GLY A 213 -16.99 6.52 -18.37
N SER A 214 -17.32 7.41 -17.42
CA SER A 214 -16.98 8.83 -17.52
C SER A 214 -16.94 9.52 -16.16
N LEU A 215 -16.24 10.67 -16.09
CA LEU A 215 -16.25 11.54 -14.90
C LEU A 215 -17.67 11.96 -14.51
N ARG A 216 -18.52 12.29 -15.50
CA ARG A 216 -19.91 12.71 -15.26
C ARG A 216 -20.73 11.58 -14.63
N ALA A 217 -20.71 10.39 -15.23
CA ALA A 217 -21.48 9.25 -14.75
C ALA A 217 -21.01 8.79 -13.35
N ALA A 218 -19.71 8.82 -13.07
CA ALA A 218 -19.18 8.53 -11.74
C ALA A 218 -19.61 9.58 -10.70
N MET A 219 -19.68 10.86 -11.07
CA MET A 219 -20.19 11.92 -10.18
C MET A 219 -21.69 11.77 -9.92
N GLU A 220 -22.49 11.49 -10.95
CA GLU A 220 -23.93 11.21 -10.82
C GLU A 220 -24.18 10.04 -9.85
N LEU A 221 -23.36 8.98 -9.93
CA LEU A 221 -23.43 7.86 -8.99
C LEU A 221 -23.09 8.26 -7.55
N MET A 222 -22.05 9.08 -7.34
CA MET A 222 -21.75 9.61 -6.00
C MET A 222 -22.87 10.50 -5.46
N GLU A 223 -23.41 11.40 -6.27
CA GLU A 223 -24.49 12.30 -5.86
C GLU A 223 -25.78 11.52 -5.57
N HIS A 224 -26.05 10.42 -6.29
CA HIS A 224 -27.15 9.50 -5.96
C HIS A 224 -27.04 8.99 -4.52
N TYR A 225 -25.90 8.43 -4.13
CA TYR A 225 -25.68 7.90 -2.78
C TYR A 225 -25.62 8.98 -1.69
N ARG A 226 -25.21 10.20 -2.05
CA ARG A 226 -25.25 11.35 -1.13
C ARG A 226 -26.70 11.70 -0.72
N MET A 227 -27.62 11.70 -1.69
CA MET A 227 -29.00 12.19 -1.54
C MET A 227 -29.97 11.20 -0.89
N GLN A 228 -29.55 9.97 -0.58
CA GLN A 228 -30.44 8.93 -0.05
C GLN A 228 -31.04 9.27 1.35
N ASP A 229 -30.52 10.28 2.05
CA ASP A 229 -31.06 10.74 3.34
C ASP A 229 -32.02 11.95 3.21
N ASP A 230 -32.05 12.65 2.07
CA ASP A 230 -32.94 13.81 1.86
C ASP A 230 -34.41 13.39 1.60
N LEU A 231 -34.72 12.09 1.73
CA LEU A 231 -36.01 11.48 1.43
C LEU A 231 -36.78 11.00 2.67
N PHE A 232 -36.30 11.28 3.88
CA PHE A 232 -36.99 10.96 5.15
C PHE A 232 -37.10 12.17 6.08
#